data_AF-A0A2V7W851-F1
#
_entry.id   AF-A0A2V7W851-F1
#
_cell.length_a   1.000
_cell.length_b   1.000
_cell.length_c   1.000
_cell.angle_alpha   90.00
_cell.angle_beta   90.00
_cell.angle_gamma   90.00
#
_symmetry.space_group_name_H-M   'P 1'
#
loop_
_entity.id
_entity.type
_entity.pdbx_description
1 polymer ?
#
loop_
_entity_poly.entity_id
_entity_poly.type
_entity_poly.pdbx_seq_one_letter_code
_entity_poly.pdbx_strand_id
1 'polypeptide(L)' 'MEGMPEGIDSKFRYVLLVSKRAEQLIQGAQARIRSRHAKPTRVAMEEVEKNVIKWQLSAPVEETTSLDNE' A
#
# COMPACT_ATOMS: atom_id res chain seq x y z
N MET A 1 -17.26 -7.09 -10.53
CA MET A 1 -16.32 -6.65 -9.49
C MET A 1 -16.48 -5.14 -9.37
N GLU A 2 -17.53 -4.71 -8.68
CA GLU A 2 -18.01 -3.32 -8.71
C GLU A 2 -17.45 -2.55 -7.51
N GLY A 3 -16.94 -1.33 -7.72
CA GLY A 3 -16.47 -0.45 -6.65
C GLY A 3 -14.99 -0.56 -6.23
N MET A 4 -14.11 -1.08 -7.09
CA MET A 4 -12.65 -1.06 -6.84
C MET A 4 -12.01 0.27 -7.26
N PRO A 5 -11.02 0.79 -6.51
CA PRO A 5 -10.21 1.92 -6.97
C PRO A 5 -9.50 1.59 -8.28
N GLU A 6 -9.39 2.58 -9.16
CA GLU A 6 -8.74 2.42 -10.46
C GLU A 6 -7.30 1.90 -10.32
N GLY A 7 -6.96 0.92 -11.14
CA GLY A 7 -5.65 0.27 -11.13
C GLY A 7 -5.53 -0.92 -10.19
N ILE A 8 -6.50 -1.18 -9.31
CA ILE A 8 -6.52 -2.35 -8.42
C ILE A 8 -7.49 -3.42 -8.95
N ASP A 9 -6.93 -4.58 -9.31
CA ASP A 9 -7.64 -5.72 -9.90
C ASP A 9 -8.17 -6.74 -8.86
N SER A 10 -7.75 -6.65 -7.59
CA SER A 10 -7.96 -7.70 -6.59
C SER A 10 -8.23 -7.16 -5.21
N LYS A 11 -9.29 -7.68 -4.55
CA LYS A 11 -9.69 -7.31 -3.17
C LYS A 11 -8.55 -7.53 -2.18
N PHE A 12 -7.81 -8.62 -2.36
CA PHE A 12 -6.63 -8.90 -1.55
C PHE A 12 -5.55 -7.83 -1.73
N ARG A 13 -5.33 -7.38 -2.98
CA ARG A 13 -4.36 -6.34 -3.26
C ARG A 13 -4.75 -4.99 -2.66
N TYR A 14 -6.03 -4.63 -2.72
CA TYR A 14 -6.54 -3.44 -2.04
C TYR A 14 -6.23 -3.49 -0.53
N VAL A 15 -6.55 -4.60 0.13
CA VAL A 15 -6.28 -4.76 1.57
C VAL A 15 -4.78 -4.64 1.87
N LEU A 16 -3.91 -5.31 1.11
CA LEU A 16 -2.46 -5.23 1.30
C LEU A 16 -1.92 -3.81 1.11
N LEU A 17 -2.39 -3.10 0.09
CA LEU A 17 -1.96 -1.74 -0.20
C LEU A 17 -2.38 -0.77 0.92
N VAL A 18 -3.64 -0.88 1.37
CA VAL A 18 -4.17 -0.09 2.48
C VAL A 18 -3.41 -0.38 3.77
N SER A 19 -3.16 -1.64 4.10
CA SER A 19 -2.41 -2.03 5.31
C SER A 19 -1.00 -1.46 5.29
N LYS A 20 -0.26 -1.65 4.19
CA LYS A 20 1.10 -1.13 4.05
C LYS A 20 1.14 0.39 4.13
N ARG A 21 0.14 1.08 3.58
CA ARG A 21 0.05 2.54 3.69
C ARG A 21 -0.31 2.99 5.11
N ALA A 22 -1.20 2.29 5.79
CA ALA A 22 -1.54 2.58 7.17
C ALA A 22 -0.32 2.43 8.11
N GLU A 23 0.51 1.41 7.89
CA GLU A 23 1.78 1.23 8.60
C GLU A 23 2.72 2.43 8.42
N GLN A 24 2.87 2.95 7.21
CA GLN A 24 3.67 4.15 6.95
C GLN A 24 3.13 5.36 7.75
N LEU A 25 1.82 5.55 7.78
CA LEU A 25 1.20 6.63 8.55
C LEU A 25 1.44 6.47 10.06
N ILE A 26 1.37 5.23 10.57
CA ILE A 26 1.68 4.92 11.97
C ILE A 26 3.16 5.22 12.28
N GLN A 27 4.06 4.95 11.33
CA GLN A 27 5.49 5.27 11.43
C GLN A 27 5.80 6.77 11.27
N GLY A 28 4.77 7.63 11.16
CA GLY A 28 4.94 9.08 11.09
C GLY A 28 5.05 9.64 9.67
N ALA A 29 4.79 8.84 8.63
CA ALA A 29 4.71 9.37 7.27
C ALA A 29 3.57 10.39 7.16
N GLN A 30 3.81 11.47 6.41
CA GLN A 30 2.79 12.49 6.20
C GLN A 30 1.65 11.95 5.33
N ALA A 31 0.41 12.27 5.73
CA ALA A 31 -0.76 12.07 4.87
C ALA A 31 -0.67 13.00 3.64
N ARG A 32 -0.98 12.45 2.47
CA ARG A 32 -1.02 13.15 1.17
C ARG A 32 -2.33 13.88 0.94
N ILE A 33 -3.37 13.55 1.69
CA ILE A 33 -4.67 14.22 1.65
C ILE A 33 -5.03 14.76 3.03
N ARG A 34 -5.84 15.82 3.05
CA ARG A 34 -6.58 16.20 4.26
C ARG A 34 -7.75 15.22 4.42
N SER A 35 -7.63 14.32 5.39
CA SER A 35 -8.71 13.43 5.79
C SER A 35 -9.44 14.01 7.00
N ARG A 36 -10.75 13.79 7.07
CA ARG A 36 -11.57 14.02 8.28
C ARG A 36 -11.35 12.95 9.35
N HIS A 37 -10.66 11.86 8.98
CA HIS A 37 -10.44 10.73 9.86
C HIS A 37 -9.07 10.81 10.53
N ALA A 38 -9.03 10.55 11.83
CA ALA A 38 -7.78 10.45 12.58
C ALA A 38 -7.17 9.03 12.52
N LYS A 39 -7.99 8.00 12.28
CA LYS A 39 -7.50 6.61 12.24
C LYS A 39 -6.64 6.36 11.00
N PRO A 40 -5.37 5.93 11.13
CA PRO A 40 -4.46 5.74 10.00
C PRO A 40 -5.02 4.87 8.87
N THR A 41 -5.69 3.77 9.21
CA THR A 41 -6.31 2.88 8.23
C THR A 41 -7.39 3.58 7.40
N ARG A 42 -8.21 4.46 8.01
CA ARG A 42 -9.23 5.24 7.28
C ARG A 42 -8.59 6.26 6.35
N VAL A 43 -7.50 6.90 6.78
CA VAL A 43 -6.74 7.83 5.94
C VAL A 43 -6.12 7.08 4.75
N ALA A 44 -5.51 5.92 5.00
CA ALA A 44 -4.93 5.08 3.94
C ALA A 44 -5.98 4.62 2.92
N MET A 45 -7.18 4.22 3.36
CA MET A 45 -8.28 3.87 2.45
C MET A 45 -8.65 5.06 1.53
N GLU A 46 -8.85 6.25 2.10
CA GLU A 46 -9.17 7.45 1.31
C GLU A 46 -8.04 7.83 0.34
N GLU A 47 -6.77 7.65 0.73
CA GLU A 47 -5.63 7.92 -0.14
C GLU A 47 -5.53 6.93 -1.31
N VAL A 48 -5.81 5.64 -1.06
CA VAL A 48 -5.82 4.61 -2.10
C VAL A 48 -7.01 4.82 -3.04
N GLU A 49 -8.20 5.14 -2.52
CA GLU A 49 -9.40 5.43 -3.32
C GLU A 49 -9.24 6.66 -4.20
N LYS A 50 -8.52 7.69 -3.72
CA LYS A 50 -8.20 8.90 -4.50
C LYS A 50 -7.02 8.74 -5.45
N ASN A 51 -6.44 7.54 -5.54
CA ASN A 51 -5.30 7.24 -6.41
C ASN A 51 -4.08 8.18 -6.19
N VAL A 52 -3.88 8.65 -4.95
CA VAL A 52 -2.72 9.50 -4.59
C VAL A 52 -1.51 8.68 -4.14
N ILE A 53 -1.70 7.39 -3.90
CA ILE A 53 -0.66 6.41 -3.56
C ILE A 53 -0.28 5.66 -4.82
N LYS A 54 0.94 5.89 -5.29
CA LYS A 54 1.50 5.13 -6.41
C LYS A 54 2.07 3.81 -5.90
N TRP A 55 1.78 2.73 -6.61
CA TRP A 55 2.30 1.41 -6.34
C TRP A 55 2.55 0.68 -7.66
N GLN A 56 3.46 -0.28 -7.63
CA GLN A 56 3.77 -1.14 -8.77
C GLN A 56 4.04 -2.55 -8.25
N LEU A 57 3.66 -3.54 -9.05
CA LEU A 57 4.05 -4.93 -8.79
C LEU A 57 5.46 -5.13 -9.32
N SER A 58 6.43 -5.30 -8.44
CA SER A 58 7.79 -5.74 -8.80
C SER A 58 7.82 -7.26 -8.91
N ALA A 59 8.58 -7.79 -9.87
CA ALA A 59 8.89 -9.21 -9.92
C ALA A 59 9.55 -9.64 -8.59
N PRO A 60 9.38 -10.91 -8.18
CA PRO A 60 10.15 -11.44 -7.05
C PRO A 60 11.63 -11.17 -7.30
N VAL A 61 12.29 -10.52 -6.35
CA VAL A 61 13.75 -10.43 -6.37
C VAL A 61 14.20 -11.86 -6.10
N GLU A 62 14.87 -12.51 -7.06
CA GLU A 62 15.58 -13.73 -6.77
C GLU A 62 16.62 -13.38 -5.71
N GLU A 63 16.40 -13.82 -4.48
CA GLU A 63 17.41 -13.76 -3.44
C GLU A 63 18.56 -14.62 -3.96
N THR A 64 19.61 -13.98 -4.47
CA THR A 64 20.90 -14.61 -4.64
C THR A 64 21.38 -14.97 -3.24
N THR A 65 20.99 -16.15 -2.76
CA THR A 65 21.63 -16.78 -1.62
C THR A 65 23.05 -17.06 -2.06
N SER A 66 23.95 -16.10 -1.84
CA SER A 66 25.39 -16.34 -1.86
C SER A 66 25.65 -17.37 -0.77
N LEU A 67 25.63 -18.64 -1.14
CA LEU A 67 26.26 -19.68 -0.34
C LEU A 67 27.75 -19.43 -0.48
N ASP A 68 28.29 -18.60 0.42
CA ASP A 68 29.71 -18.46 0.63
C ASP A 68 30.23 -19.85 1.05
N ASN A 69 30.76 -20.59 0.08
CA ASN A 69 31.33 -21.92 0.29
C ASN A 69 32.76 -21.70 0.78
N GLU A 70 32.99 -21.97 2.07
CA GLU A 70 34.30 -22.00 2.75
C GLU A 70 35.30 -22.94 2.07
#